data_AF-A0AB35BIU0-F1
#
_entry.id   AF-A0AB35BIU0-F1
#
_cell.length_a   1.000
_cell.length_b   1.000
_cell.length_c   1.000
_cell.angle_alpha   90.00
_cell.angle_beta   90.00
_cell.angle_gamma   90.00
#
_symmetry.space_group_name_H-M   'P 1'
#
loop_
_entity.id
_entity.type
_entity.pdbx_description
1 polymer ?
#
loop_
_entity_poly.entity_id
_entity_poly.type
_entity_poly.pdbx_seq_one_letter_code
_entity_poly.pdbx_strand_id
1 'polypeptide(L)'
;MRAFRFSYNIFGLGSRNDLVDSCRRAERLGYDTVFAADHLGVAAPFPVLVAAAAATERLRVGTLVLNAPFWNPALLAREIVTADILTGGRLEVGLGAGHMKWEFDEAGIAWEPFGARAESLLTTIDRLRLLFADAGYEQQSGLREAFGVAVLRPTQRVGFGGFGPPLNVGGTGDRILRIAPVIERVRALGG
;
A
#
# COMPACT_ATOMS: atom_id res chain seq x y z
N MET A 1 0.54 -26.80 3.45
CA MET A 1 1.19 -25.72 4.23
C MET A 1 1.58 -24.61 3.28
N ARG A 2 1.30 -23.33 3.61
CA ARG A 2 1.85 -22.21 2.82
C ARG A 2 3.35 -22.12 3.11
N ALA A 3 4.18 -21.96 2.07
CA ALA A 3 5.61 -21.78 2.23
C ALA A 3 5.92 -20.51 3.04
N PHE A 4 6.96 -20.57 3.89
CA PHE A 4 7.48 -19.39 4.56
C PHE A 4 7.98 -18.38 3.53
N ARG A 5 7.71 -17.09 3.79
CA ARG A 5 8.17 -15.98 2.94
C ARG A 5 9.13 -15.10 3.73
N PHE A 6 10.25 -14.73 3.11
CA PHE A 6 11.23 -13.80 3.67
C PHE A 6 11.05 -12.43 3.04
N SER A 7 11.22 -11.37 3.83
CA SER A 7 11.03 -9.99 3.38
C SER A 7 11.96 -9.05 4.13
N TYR A 8 12.23 -7.88 3.56
CA TYR A 8 13.04 -6.85 4.19
C TYR A 8 12.44 -5.45 3.97
N ASN A 9 12.88 -4.48 4.78
CA ASN A 9 12.41 -3.09 4.71
C ASN A 9 13.49 -2.19 4.11
N ILE A 10 13.05 -1.22 3.32
CA ILE A 10 13.86 -0.09 2.88
C ILE A 10 13.82 0.97 3.98
N PHE A 11 14.96 1.20 4.63
CA PHE A 11 15.09 2.21 5.69
C PHE A 11 15.64 3.55 5.19
N GLY A 12 16.19 3.60 3.97
CA GLY A 12 16.76 4.82 3.41
C GLY A 12 16.99 4.71 1.91
N LEU A 13 17.13 5.87 1.26
CA LEU A 13 17.38 5.99 -0.17
C LEU A 13 18.57 6.94 -0.39
N GLY A 14 19.78 6.38 -0.46
CA GLY A 14 21.00 7.15 -0.74
C GLY A 14 21.16 7.46 -2.23
N SER A 15 20.94 6.47 -3.09
CA SER A 15 20.94 6.65 -4.54
C SER A 15 20.02 5.63 -5.23
N ARG A 16 19.72 5.88 -6.50
CA ARG A 16 19.00 4.92 -7.35
C ARG A 16 19.75 3.60 -7.49
N ASN A 17 21.08 3.64 -7.62
CA ASN A 17 21.89 2.44 -7.84
C ASN A 17 21.89 1.54 -6.60
N ASP A 18 21.98 2.13 -5.40
CA ASP A 18 21.93 1.37 -4.14
C ASP A 18 20.60 0.63 -3.98
N LEU A 19 19.48 1.30 -4.32
CA LEU A 19 18.16 0.67 -4.31
C LEU A 19 18.10 -0.51 -5.29
N VAL A 20 18.54 -0.30 -6.53
CA VAL A 20 18.54 -1.32 -7.59
C VAL A 20 19.39 -2.53 -7.18
N ASP A 21 20.59 -2.30 -6.69
CA ASP A 21 21.53 -3.37 -6.33
C ASP A 21 21.04 -4.15 -5.10
N SER A 22 20.47 -3.46 -4.11
CA SER A 22 19.84 -4.08 -2.95
C SER A 22 18.66 -4.97 -3.36
N CYS A 23 17.76 -4.46 -4.20
CA CYS A 23 16.59 -5.20 -4.67
C CYS A 23 16.96 -6.44 -5.48
N ARG A 24 17.89 -6.30 -6.43
CA ARG A 24 18.39 -7.42 -7.24
C ARG A 24 19.11 -8.45 -6.38
N ARG A 25 19.88 -8.02 -5.37
CA ARG A 25 20.53 -8.93 -4.42
C ARG A 25 19.49 -9.70 -3.60
N ALA A 26 18.49 -9.03 -3.06
CA ALA A 26 17.42 -9.67 -2.29
C ALA A 26 16.68 -10.71 -3.12
N GLU A 27 16.34 -10.40 -4.38
CA GLU A 27 15.70 -11.34 -5.30
C GLU A 27 16.58 -12.58 -5.59
N ARG A 28 17.89 -12.39 -5.81
CA ARG A 28 18.84 -13.52 -5.98
C ARG A 28 18.96 -14.40 -4.74
N LEU A 29 18.80 -13.81 -3.56
CA LEU A 29 18.83 -14.52 -2.28
C LEU A 29 17.49 -15.19 -1.92
N GLY A 30 16.47 -15.04 -2.77
CA GLY A 30 15.17 -15.68 -2.56
C GLY A 30 14.23 -14.93 -1.63
N TYR A 31 14.45 -13.63 -1.39
CA TYR A 31 13.44 -12.81 -0.70
C TYR A 31 12.19 -12.66 -1.56
N ASP A 32 11.04 -12.75 -0.91
CA ASP A 32 9.73 -12.66 -1.59
C ASP A 32 9.26 -11.22 -1.76
N THR A 33 9.57 -10.36 -0.79
CA THR A 33 9.02 -8.99 -0.74
C THR A 33 10.04 -7.98 -0.22
N VAL A 34 10.02 -6.78 -0.79
CA VAL A 34 10.60 -5.59 -0.19
C VAL A 34 9.50 -4.63 0.24
N PHE A 35 9.65 -4.02 1.42
CA PHE A 35 8.67 -3.09 1.99
C PHE A 35 9.23 -1.67 2.15
N ALA A 36 8.36 -0.67 1.98
CA ALA A 36 8.65 0.72 2.33
C ALA A 36 7.63 1.23 3.37
N ALA A 37 8.11 2.03 4.31
CA ALA A 37 7.28 2.72 5.29
C ALA A 37 6.79 4.07 4.77
N ASP A 38 5.75 4.61 5.39
CA ASP A 38 5.14 5.91 5.06
C ASP A 38 5.34 6.87 6.23
N HIS A 39 6.57 7.34 6.37
CA HIS A 39 7.01 8.25 7.42
C HIS A 39 7.57 9.53 6.80
N LEU A 40 7.48 10.65 7.53
CA LEU A 40 8.15 11.87 7.11
C LEU A 40 9.66 11.74 7.39
N GLY A 41 10.49 12.34 6.51
CA GLY A 41 11.95 12.24 6.61
C GLY A 41 12.55 10.97 6.01
N VAL A 42 11.74 10.06 5.46
CA VAL A 42 12.20 8.94 4.62
C VAL A 42 11.61 9.06 3.20
N ALA A 43 12.05 8.18 2.30
CA ALA A 43 11.60 8.22 0.92
C ALA A 43 10.10 7.86 0.80
N ALA A 44 9.39 8.57 -0.07
CA ALA A 44 7.97 8.31 -0.33
C ALA A 44 7.75 6.87 -0.83
N PRO A 45 6.72 6.16 -0.33
CA PRO A 45 6.60 4.72 -0.50
C PRO A 45 6.38 4.32 -1.97
N PHE A 46 5.39 4.89 -2.67
CA PHE A 46 5.05 4.43 -4.03
C PHE A 46 6.17 4.62 -5.06
N PRO A 47 6.86 5.78 -5.15
CA PRO A 47 7.97 5.93 -6.09
C PRO A 47 9.09 4.91 -5.87
N VAL A 48 9.46 4.66 -4.61
CA VAL A 48 10.50 3.69 -4.25
C VAL A 48 10.08 2.27 -4.62
N LEU A 49 8.84 1.90 -4.33
CA LEU A 49 8.33 0.55 -4.63
C LEU A 49 8.20 0.30 -6.13
N VAL A 50 7.76 1.29 -6.92
CA VAL A 50 7.72 1.19 -8.38
C VAL A 50 9.14 1.04 -8.94
N ALA A 51 10.11 1.82 -8.44
CA ALA A 51 11.50 1.69 -8.85
C ALA A 51 12.11 0.32 -8.47
N ALA A 52 11.82 -0.19 -7.28
CA ALA A 52 12.24 -1.51 -6.82
C ALA A 52 11.65 -2.63 -7.69
N ALA A 53 10.38 -2.54 -8.04
CA ALA A 53 9.73 -3.47 -8.94
C ALA A 53 10.37 -3.39 -10.34
N ALA A 54 10.58 -2.21 -10.91
CA ALA A 54 11.22 -2.06 -12.22
C ALA A 54 12.66 -2.61 -12.27
N ALA A 55 13.34 -2.70 -11.13
CA ALA A 55 14.70 -3.25 -11.03
C ALA A 55 14.76 -4.79 -10.99
N THR A 56 13.61 -5.47 -10.83
CA THR A 56 13.47 -6.90 -10.50
C THR A 56 12.36 -7.56 -11.30
N GLU A 57 12.37 -8.90 -11.39
CA GLU A 57 11.40 -9.64 -12.22
C GLU A 57 10.28 -10.31 -11.42
N ARG A 58 10.57 -10.73 -10.19
CA ARG A 58 9.71 -11.58 -9.34
C ARG A 58 9.47 -10.98 -7.95
N LEU A 59 10.43 -10.21 -7.44
CA LEU A 59 10.36 -9.62 -6.10
C LEU A 59 9.06 -8.82 -5.93
N ARG A 60 8.27 -9.15 -4.92
CA ARG A 60 7.07 -8.37 -4.60
C ARG A 60 7.46 -7.09 -3.90
N VAL A 61 6.63 -6.07 -4.01
CA VAL A 61 6.87 -4.77 -3.37
C VAL A 61 5.65 -4.42 -2.54
N GLY A 62 5.81 -3.80 -1.37
CA GLY A 62 4.66 -3.39 -0.59
C GLY A 62 4.91 -2.30 0.41
N THR A 63 3.83 -1.82 1.01
CA THR A 63 3.90 -0.84 2.10
C THR A 63 3.82 -1.55 3.45
N LEU A 64 4.60 -1.10 4.43
CA LEU A 64 4.58 -1.67 5.79
C LEU A 64 4.73 -0.57 6.87
N VAL A 65 3.67 0.18 7.17
CA VAL A 65 2.40 0.30 6.44
C VAL A 65 2.20 1.77 6.05
N LEU A 66 1.30 2.05 5.10
CA LEU A 66 0.87 3.43 4.86
C LEU A 66 0.15 3.98 6.09
N ASN A 67 0.37 5.25 6.37
CA ASN A 67 -0.35 5.97 7.41
C ASN A 67 -1.68 6.46 6.81
N ALA A 68 -2.78 5.72 7.00
CA ALA A 68 -4.04 6.02 6.32
C ALA A 68 -4.50 7.50 6.46
N PRO A 69 -4.38 8.15 7.64
CA PRO A 69 -4.62 9.58 7.80
C PRO A 69 -3.85 10.54 6.86
N PHE A 70 -2.71 10.15 6.30
CA PHE A 70 -1.97 10.99 5.35
C PHE A 70 -2.64 11.09 3.98
N TRP A 71 -3.64 10.26 3.72
CA TRP A 71 -4.17 10.07 2.39
C TRP A 71 -5.65 10.40 2.31
N ASN A 72 -6.03 11.14 1.26
CA ASN A 72 -7.42 11.10 0.79
C ASN A 72 -7.69 9.75 0.11
N PRO A 73 -8.76 9.01 0.47
CA PRO A 73 -9.01 7.68 -0.09
C PRO A 73 -9.16 7.64 -1.63
N ALA A 74 -9.69 8.69 -2.26
CA ALA A 74 -9.82 8.75 -3.72
C ALA A 74 -8.46 8.94 -4.41
N LEU A 75 -7.58 9.75 -3.81
CA LEU A 75 -6.21 9.93 -4.29
C LEU A 75 -5.38 8.67 -4.05
N LEU A 76 -5.52 8.05 -2.87
CA LEU A 76 -4.85 6.80 -2.55
C LEU A 76 -5.27 5.66 -3.48
N ALA A 77 -6.55 5.57 -3.85
CA ALA A 77 -7.01 4.59 -4.83
C ALA A 77 -6.26 4.76 -6.16
N ARG A 78 -6.10 6.00 -6.64
CA ARG A 78 -5.33 6.31 -7.85
C ARG A 78 -3.87 5.86 -7.73
N GLU A 79 -3.21 6.16 -6.61
CA GLU A 79 -1.82 5.75 -6.37
C GLU A 79 -1.68 4.22 -6.34
N ILE A 80 -2.54 3.52 -5.59
CA ILE A 80 -2.51 2.05 -5.48
C ILE A 80 -2.73 1.40 -6.83
N VAL A 81 -3.73 1.82 -7.61
CA VAL A 81 -4.00 1.24 -8.93
C VAL A 81 -2.83 1.48 -9.87
N THR A 82 -2.28 2.69 -9.87
CA THR A 82 -1.13 3.04 -10.72
C THR A 82 0.08 2.19 -10.37
N ALA A 83 0.41 2.06 -9.08
CA ALA A 83 1.51 1.22 -8.63
C ALA A 83 1.26 -0.27 -8.92
N ASP A 84 0.04 -0.78 -8.75
CA ASP A 84 -0.30 -2.17 -9.06
C ASP A 84 -0.08 -2.50 -10.54
N ILE A 85 -0.48 -1.59 -11.44
CA ILE A 85 -0.22 -1.72 -12.88
C ILE A 85 1.29 -1.67 -13.17
N LEU A 86 1.98 -0.63 -12.67
CA LEU A 86 3.41 -0.41 -12.96
C LEU A 86 4.33 -1.50 -12.36
N THR A 87 3.89 -2.16 -11.28
CA THR A 87 4.63 -3.27 -10.68
C THR A 87 4.32 -4.62 -11.34
N GLY A 88 3.37 -4.67 -12.28
CA GLY A 88 2.93 -5.89 -12.94
C GLY A 88 2.17 -6.83 -12.01
N GLY A 89 1.36 -6.29 -11.09
CA GLY A 89 0.60 -7.07 -10.11
C GLY A 89 1.46 -7.69 -9.00
N ARG A 90 2.54 -6.99 -8.63
CA ARG A 90 3.46 -7.40 -7.56
C ARG A 90 3.30 -6.59 -6.27
N LEU A 91 2.35 -5.67 -6.23
CA LEU A 91 2.11 -4.80 -5.08
C LEU A 91 1.45 -5.56 -3.93
N GLU A 92 1.82 -5.25 -2.69
CA GLU A 92 1.11 -5.58 -1.46
C GLU A 92 0.83 -4.28 -0.69
N VAL A 93 -0.42 -4.02 -0.33
CA VAL A 93 -0.81 -2.79 0.36
C VAL A 93 -0.90 -3.06 1.84
N GLY A 94 -0.02 -2.43 2.62
CA GLY A 94 -0.14 -2.28 4.06
C GLY A 94 -0.82 -0.98 4.43
N LEU A 95 -1.83 -1.01 5.31
CA LEU A 95 -2.47 0.18 5.88
C LEU A 95 -2.46 0.14 7.41
N GLY A 96 -2.27 1.30 8.06
CA GLY A 96 -2.35 1.46 9.50
C GLY A 96 -2.94 2.82 9.91
N ALA A 97 -3.31 2.94 11.19
CA ALA A 97 -4.00 4.11 11.72
C ALA A 97 -3.08 5.30 12.09
N GLY A 98 -1.77 5.18 11.83
CA GLY A 98 -0.77 6.18 12.22
C GLY A 98 -0.47 6.21 13.72
N HIS A 99 0.79 6.49 14.05
CA HIS A 99 1.26 6.45 15.44
C HIS A 99 2.26 7.56 15.83
N MET A 100 2.88 8.25 14.89
CA MET A 100 3.87 9.30 15.17
C MET A 100 3.24 10.70 15.15
N LYS A 101 2.82 11.22 16.32
CA LYS A 101 2.13 12.51 16.40
C LYS A 101 2.90 13.66 15.73
N TRP A 102 4.22 13.71 15.88
CA TRP A 102 5.02 14.80 15.31
C TRP A 102 4.88 14.91 13.79
N GLU A 103 4.65 13.79 13.09
CA GLU A 103 4.47 13.79 11.63
C GLU A 103 3.12 14.40 11.23
N PHE A 104 2.10 14.22 12.09
CA PHE A 104 0.78 14.83 11.88
C PHE A 104 0.86 16.33 12.06
N ASP A 105 1.57 16.78 13.10
CA ASP A 105 1.80 18.19 13.37
C ASP A 105 2.53 18.86 12.18
N GLU A 106 3.58 18.22 11.65
CA GLU A 106 4.34 18.70 10.49
C GLU A 106 3.51 18.72 9.20
N ALA A 107 2.69 17.68 8.97
CA ALA A 107 1.82 17.59 7.79
C ALA A 107 0.56 18.47 7.86
N GLY A 108 0.31 19.13 8.99
CA GLY A 108 -0.91 19.90 9.22
C GLY A 108 -2.18 19.04 9.32
N ILE A 109 -2.05 17.79 9.78
CA ILE A 109 -3.15 16.83 9.95
C ILE A 109 -3.53 16.77 11.42
N ALA A 110 -4.84 16.78 11.72
CA ALA A 110 -5.32 16.69 13.09
C ALA A 110 -4.91 15.37 13.77
N TRP A 111 -4.36 15.47 14.99
CA TRP A 111 -4.04 14.31 15.82
C TRP A 111 -5.28 13.85 16.61
N GLU A 112 -6.05 12.96 16.00
CA GLU A 112 -7.25 12.39 16.63
C GLU A 112 -6.91 11.28 17.64
N PRO A 113 -7.78 10.95 18.61
CA PRO A 113 -7.63 9.78 19.46
C PRO A 113 -7.55 8.47 18.65
N PHE A 114 -6.84 7.47 19.18
CA PHE A 114 -6.61 6.19 18.46
C PHE A 114 -7.90 5.54 17.95
N GLY A 115 -8.99 5.57 18.74
CA GLY A 115 -10.29 5.02 18.32
C GLY A 115 -10.81 5.63 17.02
N ALA A 116 -10.77 6.97 16.91
CA ALA A 116 -11.19 7.69 15.71
C ALA A 116 -10.26 7.43 14.52
N ARG A 117 -8.94 7.34 14.75
CA ARG A 117 -7.98 6.97 13.69
C ARG A 117 -8.17 5.54 13.19
N ALA A 118 -8.47 4.60 14.10
CA ALA A 118 -8.77 3.22 13.74
C ALA A 118 -10.07 3.11 12.94
N GLU A 119 -11.10 3.87 13.30
CA GLU A 119 -12.34 3.96 12.51
C GLU A 119 -12.09 4.55 11.13
N SER A 120 -11.33 5.65 11.04
CA SER A 120 -10.93 6.27 9.78
C SER A 120 -10.15 5.31 8.86
N LEU A 121 -9.27 4.47 9.41
CA LEU A 121 -8.59 3.41 8.68
C LEU A 121 -9.59 2.42 8.04
N LEU A 122 -10.61 1.99 8.78
CA LEU A 122 -11.64 1.08 8.26
C LEU A 122 -12.47 1.75 7.16
N THR A 123 -12.91 2.99 7.38
CA THR A 123 -13.60 3.78 6.36
C THR A 123 -12.74 3.93 5.10
N THR A 124 -11.44 4.12 5.25
CA THR A 124 -10.50 4.19 4.13
C THR A 124 -10.44 2.87 3.38
N ILE A 125 -10.32 1.73 4.07
CA ILE A 125 -10.31 0.39 3.47
C ILE A 125 -11.61 0.13 2.69
N ASP A 126 -12.76 0.44 3.27
CA ASP A 126 -14.06 0.26 2.62
C ASP A 126 -14.20 1.18 1.40
N ARG A 127 -13.73 2.43 1.51
CA ARG A 127 -13.77 3.37 0.40
C ARG A 127 -12.87 2.90 -0.76
N LEU A 128 -11.67 2.41 -0.46
CA LEU A 128 -10.77 1.82 -1.45
C LEU A 128 -11.41 0.59 -2.14
N ARG A 129 -12.02 -0.32 -1.36
CA ARG A 129 -12.75 -1.47 -1.90
C ARG A 129 -13.82 -1.05 -2.91
N LEU A 130 -14.65 -0.07 -2.55
CA LEU A 130 -15.69 0.43 -3.45
C LEU A 130 -15.10 1.06 -4.71
N LEU A 131 -14.05 1.88 -4.57
CA LEU A 131 -13.37 2.52 -5.71
C LEU A 131 -12.68 1.52 -6.65
N PHE A 132 -12.20 0.40 -6.13
CA PHE A 132 -11.61 -0.67 -6.94
C PHE A 132 -12.66 -1.55 -7.63
N ALA A 133 -13.82 -1.74 -6.99
CA ALA A 133 -14.94 -2.50 -7.54
C ALA A 133 -15.66 -1.72 -8.65
N ASP A 134 -15.71 -0.40 -8.52
CA ASP A 134 -16.38 0.47 -9.47
C ASP A 134 -15.72 0.40 -10.87
N ALA A 135 -16.53 0.64 -11.89
CA ALA A 135 -16.13 0.57 -13.28
C ALA A 135 -15.23 1.73 -13.73
N GLY A 136 -14.60 2.43 -12.78
CA GLY A 136 -13.87 3.69 -12.94
C GLY A 136 -14.77 4.91 -12.74
N TYR A 137 -14.18 6.10 -12.68
CA TYR A 137 -14.95 7.35 -12.58
C TYR A 137 -15.76 7.59 -13.86
N GLU A 138 -17.09 7.45 -13.81
CA GLU A 138 -17.98 7.70 -14.96
C GLU A 138 -17.81 9.09 -15.57
N GLN A 139 -17.45 10.07 -14.74
CA GLN A 139 -17.15 11.45 -15.15
C GLN A 139 -16.02 11.52 -16.19
N GLN A 140 -15.17 10.49 -16.28
CA GLN A 140 -14.08 10.38 -17.25
C GLN A 140 -14.46 9.61 -18.52
N SER A 141 -15.70 9.11 -18.65
CA SER A 141 -16.15 8.30 -19.79
C SER A 141 -15.94 8.99 -21.15
N GLY A 142 -16.35 10.26 -21.29
CA GLY A 142 -16.18 11.00 -22.53
C GLY A 142 -14.72 11.21 -22.92
N LEU A 143 -13.82 11.47 -21.95
CA LEU A 143 -12.39 11.55 -22.20
C LEU A 143 -11.80 10.19 -22.59
N ARG A 144 -12.25 9.10 -21.94
CA ARG A 144 -11.83 7.75 -22.29
C ARG A 144 -12.20 7.37 -23.71
N GLU A 145 -13.43 7.69 -24.12
CA GLU A 145 -13.91 7.44 -25.48
C GLU A 145 -13.14 8.29 -26.50
N ALA A 146 -13.00 9.59 -26.25
CA ALA A 146 -12.34 10.52 -27.16
C ALA A 146 -10.85 10.19 -27.41
N PHE A 147 -10.14 9.71 -26.38
CA PHE A 147 -8.70 9.47 -26.42
C PHE A 147 -8.31 7.98 -26.39
N GLY A 148 -9.27 7.06 -26.40
CA GLY A 148 -9.00 5.61 -26.32
C GLY A 148 -8.31 5.19 -25.02
N VAL A 149 -8.54 5.90 -23.92
CA VAL A 149 -7.87 5.65 -22.63
C VAL A 149 -8.58 4.53 -21.88
N ALA A 150 -7.83 3.52 -21.46
CA ALA A 150 -8.36 2.40 -20.69
C ALA A 150 -8.90 2.85 -19.33
N VAL A 151 -9.88 2.10 -18.81
CA VAL A 151 -10.35 2.30 -17.44
C VAL A 151 -9.24 1.95 -16.46
N LEU A 152 -8.90 2.89 -15.58
CA LEU A 152 -7.96 2.66 -14.50
C LEU A 152 -8.57 1.73 -13.45
N ARG A 153 -8.10 0.48 -13.38
CA ARG A 153 -8.49 -0.54 -12.39
C ARG A 153 -7.27 -1.33 -11.95
N PRO A 154 -7.26 -1.91 -10.73
CA PRO A 154 -6.13 -2.75 -10.34
C PRO A 154 -5.96 -3.93 -11.31
N THR A 155 -4.75 -4.43 -11.43
CA THR A 155 -4.42 -5.70 -12.08
C THR A 155 -4.81 -6.87 -11.16
N GLN A 156 -4.52 -6.74 -9.87
CA GLN A 156 -4.77 -7.77 -8.88
C GLN A 156 -6.22 -7.76 -8.37
N ARG A 157 -6.75 -8.95 -8.06
CA ARG A 157 -8.14 -9.21 -7.61
C ARG A 157 -8.17 -10.15 -6.40
N VAL A 158 -7.25 -9.94 -5.47
CA VAL A 158 -7.08 -10.81 -4.31
C VAL A 158 -7.52 -10.10 -3.03
N GLY A 159 -6.97 -8.93 -2.72
CA GLY A 159 -7.38 -8.17 -1.54
C GLY A 159 -8.58 -7.26 -1.81
N PHE A 160 -8.96 -6.49 -0.78
CA PHE A 160 -10.11 -5.58 -0.81
C PHE A 160 -11.40 -6.29 -1.29
N GLY A 161 -11.69 -7.49 -0.78
CA GLY A 161 -12.86 -8.26 -1.18
C GLY A 161 -12.82 -8.75 -2.63
N GLY A 162 -11.62 -9.03 -3.17
CA GLY A 162 -11.43 -9.53 -4.54
C GLY A 162 -11.33 -8.43 -5.61
N PHE A 163 -11.25 -7.15 -5.22
CA PHE A 163 -11.20 -6.04 -6.17
C PHE A 163 -9.81 -5.43 -6.35
N GLY A 164 -8.85 -5.72 -5.46
CA GLY A 164 -7.52 -5.08 -5.50
C GLY A 164 -6.33 -5.96 -5.10
N PRO A 165 -5.17 -5.33 -4.86
CA PRO A 165 -3.97 -6.02 -4.38
C PRO A 165 -4.14 -6.60 -2.97
N PRO A 166 -3.29 -7.55 -2.54
CA PRO A 166 -3.30 -8.07 -1.18
C PRO A 166 -3.26 -6.94 -0.15
N LEU A 167 -4.15 -7.01 0.83
CA LEU A 167 -4.24 -6.05 1.93
C LEU A 167 -3.65 -6.67 3.20
N ASN A 168 -2.66 -6.00 3.77
CA ASN A 168 -2.18 -6.21 5.14
C ASN A 168 -2.64 -5.03 5.99
N VAL A 169 -3.21 -5.29 7.18
CA VAL A 169 -3.56 -4.22 8.12
C VAL A 169 -2.64 -4.29 9.33
N GLY A 170 -1.93 -3.19 9.57
CA GLY A 170 -1.03 -3.00 10.70
C GLY A 170 -1.78 -2.45 11.91
N GLY A 171 -1.50 -3.03 13.07
CA GLY A 171 -2.03 -2.52 14.33
C GLY A 171 -1.62 -3.38 15.52
N THR A 172 -1.75 -2.79 16.70
CA THR A 172 -1.50 -3.42 17.99
C THR A 172 -2.80 -3.43 18.81
N GLY A 173 -3.16 -4.57 19.41
CA GLY A 173 -4.28 -4.72 20.34
C GLY A 173 -5.54 -5.38 19.78
N ASP A 174 -6.40 -5.85 20.70
CA ASP A 174 -7.60 -6.67 20.43
C ASP A 174 -8.59 -6.04 19.44
N ARG A 175 -8.65 -4.71 19.35
CA ARG A 175 -9.63 -4.00 18.53
C ARG A 175 -9.36 -4.13 17.03
N ILE A 176 -8.08 -4.18 16.62
CA ILE A 176 -7.69 -4.45 15.22
C ILE A 176 -7.84 -5.94 14.90
N LEU A 177 -7.56 -6.81 15.88
CA LEU A 177 -7.70 -8.27 15.73
C LEU A 177 -9.16 -8.73 15.62
N ARG A 178 -10.11 -8.05 16.26
CA ARG A 178 -11.56 -8.34 16.14
C ARG A 178 -12.15 -8.06 14.75
N ILE A 179 -11.43 -7.35 13.89
CA ILE A 179 -11.87 -6.98 12.53
C ILE A 179 -11.22 -7.90 11.47
N ALA A 180 -10.36 -8.83 11.90
CA ALA A 180 -9.74 -9.85 11.07
C ALA A 180 -10.70 -10.68 10.18
N PRO A 181 -11.99 -10.93 10.53
CA PRO A 181 -12.89 -11.68 9.63
C PRO A 181 -13.17 -11.01 8.28
N VAL A 182 -12.94 -9.69 8.15
CA VAL A 182 -13.16 -8.90 6.92
C VAL A 182 -11.84 -8.67 6.15
N ILE A 183 -10.69 -8.92 6.78
CA ILE A 183 -9.36 -8.58 6.26
C ILE A 183 -8.55 -9.85 6.01
N GLU A 184 -8.16 -10.10 4.76
CA GLU A 184 -7.51 -11.36 4.34
C GLU A 184 -6.21 -11.71 5.09
N ARG A 185 -5.46 -10.70 5.59
CA ARG A 185 -4.28 -10.88 6.46
C ARG A 185 -4.11 -9.69 7.42
N VAL A 186 -4.38 -9.92 8.71
CA VAL A 186 -3.92 -9.01 9.77
C VAL A 186 -2.52 -9.46 10.19
N ARG A 187 -1.53 -8.59 10.06
CA ARG A 187 -0.21 -8.79 10.67
C ARG A 187 -0.08 -7.83 11.83
N ALA A 188 -0.17 -8.36 13.05
CA ALA A 188 0.24 -7.62 14.24
C ALA A 188 1.75 -7.36 14.10
N LEU A 189 2.13 -6.11 13.88
CA LEU A 189 3.51 -5.67 13.99
C LEU A 189 3.67 -5.23 15.45
N GLY A 190 4.33 -6.07 16.25
CA GLY A 190 4.67 -5.75 17.62
C GLY A 190 5.66 -4.57 17.65
N GLY A 191 5.47 -3.69 18.64
CA GLY A 191 6.35 -2.56 18.92
C GLY A 191 7.69 -2.95 19.51
#